data_AF-A0A9W4XH38-F1
#
_entry.id   AF-A0A9W4XH38-F1
#
_cell.length_a   1.000
_cell.length_b   1.000
_cell.length_c   1.000
_cell.angle_alpha   90.00
_cell.angle_beta   90.00
_cell.angle_gamma   90.00
#
_symmetry.space_group_name_H-M   'P 1'
#
loop_
_entity.id
_entity.type
_entity.pdbx_description
1 polymer ?
#
loop_
_entity_poly.entity_id
_entity_poly.type
_entity_poly.pdbx_seq_one_letter_code
_entity_poly.pdbx_strand_id
1 'polypeptide(L)'
;MAQNSSDETLALLTRLSQKPGVQSTLILSRDTGAIVRTSGLISKSTTANPNSTLPASSEPTAEAFPNGKKEGGIHNAEDVAGMVWAFISAAGSLVEGLDEEDEVKLLRLRTKKNELVIVPDPKFILVVVHDTPPA
;
A
#
# COMPACT_ATOMS: atom_id res chain seq x y z
N MET A 1 4.65 -18.28 19.43
CA MET A 1 3.35 -17.60 19.67
C MET A 1 3.11 -16.41 18.72
N ALA A 2 3.56 -16.46 17.45
CA ALA A 2 3.44 -15.32 16.50
C ALA A 2 2.18 -15.36 15.61
N GLN A 3 1.29 -16.34 15.81
CA GLN A 3 0.15 -16.59 14.92
C GLN A 3 -1.00 -15.59 15.16
N ASN A 4 -1.17 -15.10 16.40
CA ASN A 4 -2.37 -14.35 16.79
C ASN A 4 -2.47 -12.97 16.12
N SER A 5 -1.33 -12.27 15.99
CA SER A 5 -1.28 -10.92 15.42
C SER A 5 -1.65 -10.88 13.94
N SER A 6 -1.42 -11.97 13.20
CA SER A 6 -1.72 -12.03 11.77
C SER A 6 -3.21 -12.26 11.51
N ASP A 7 -3.88 -13.02 12.37
CA ASP A 7 -5.30 -13.34 12.23
C ASP A 7 -6.19 -12.14 12.60
N GLU A 8 -5.90 -11.48 13.73
CA GLU A 8 -6.62 -10.27 14.17
C GLU A 8 -6.64 -9.19 13.09
N THR A 9 -5.53 -9.07 12.39
CA THR A 9 -5.26 -7.98 11.48
C THR A 9 -5.83 -8.29 10.08
N LEU A 10 -5.95 -9.57 9.71
CA LEU A 10 -6.82 -10.05 8.62
C LEU A 10 -8.31 -9.84 8.92
N ALA A 11 -8.75 -10.09 10.16
CA ALA A 11 -10.12 -9.82 10.58
C ALA A 11 -10.45 -8.32 10.51
N LEU A 12 -9.51 -7.45 10.90
CA LEU A 12 -9.63 -6.00 10.74
C LEU A 12 -9.73 -5.57 9.28
N LEU A 13 -8.87 -6.10 8.41
CA LEU A 13 -8.92 -5.87 6.96
C LEU A 13 -10.27 -6.28 6.37
N THR A 14 -10.77 -7.46 6.76
CA THR A 14 -12.08 -7.98 6.31
C THR A 14 -13.20 -7.05 6.76
N ARG A 15 -13.18 -6.60 8.02
CA ARG A 15 -14.17 -5.68 8.57
C ARG A 15 -14.13 -4.30 7.94
N LEU A 16 -12.94 -3.78 7.62
CA LEU A 16 -12.76 -2.50 6.94
C LEU A 16 -13.23 -2.59 5.49
N SER A 17 -12.88 -3.65 4.77
CA SER A 17 -13.31 -3.87 3.39
C SER A 17 -14.82 -4.04 3.24
N GLN A 18 -15.54 -4.50 4.28
CA GLN A 18 -16.99 -4.63 4.27
C GLN A 18 -17.73 -3.30 4.52
N LYS A 19 -17.03 -2.22 4.89
CA LYS A 19 -17.68 -0.93 5.11
C LYS A 19 -18.08 -0.30 3.76
N PRO A 20 -19.30 0.26 3.66
CA PRO A 20 -19.73 0.95 2.45
C PRO A 20 -18.78 2.11 2.13
N GLY A 21 -18.32 2.16 0.89
CA GLY A 21 -17.39 3.18 0.40
C GLY A 21 -15.91 2.90 0.63
N VAL A 22 -15.50 1.77 1.23
CA VAL A 22 -14.08 1.38 1.29
C VAL A 22 -13.70 0.68 -0.01
N GLN A 23 -12.76 1.26 -0.77
CA GLN A 23 -12.23 0.65 -1.98
C GLN A 23 -11.06 -0.29 -1.67
N SER A 24 -10.15 0.13 -0.80
CA SER A 24 -8.96 -0.65 -0.49
C SER A 24 -8.41 -0.31 0.91
N THR A 25 -7.69 -1.26 1.48
CA THR A 25 -7.04 -1.12 2.78
C THR A 25 -5.63 -1.69 2.68
N LEU A 26 -4.65 -0.94 3.17
CA LEU A 26 -3.26 -1.33 3.21
C LEU A 26 -2.76 -1.21 4.65
N ILE A 27 -1.89 -2.14 5.02
CA ILE A 27 -1.16 -2.13 6.28
C ILE A 27 0.31 -2.15 5.92
N LEU A 28 1.03 -1.13 6.37
CA LEU A 28 2.46 -0.95 6.13
C LEU A 28 3.23 -1.13 7.43
N SER A 29 4.48 -1.56 7.34
CA SER A 29 5.44 -1.54 8.43
C SER A 29 5.86 -0.09 8.70
N ARG A 30 5.92 0.31 9.97
CA ARG A 30 6.35 1.66 10.35
C ARG A 30 7.82 1.92 9.99
N ASP A 31 8.69 0.94 10.20
CA ASP A 31 10.15 1.12 10.06
C ASP A 31 10.58 1.24 8.60
N THR A 32 9.97 0.47 7.72
CA THR A 32 10.40 0.33 6.32
C THR A 32 9.40 0.87 5.30
N GLY A 33 8.16 1.15 5.72
CA GLY A 33 7.06 1.42 4.79
C GLY A 33 6.66 0.21 3.96
N ALA A 34 7.22 -0.97 4.23
CA ALA A 34 6.94 -2.19 3.47
C ALA A 34 5.49 -2.65 3.70
N ILE A 35 4.87 -3.18 2.65
CA ILE A 35 3.52 -3.69 2.72
C ILE A 35 3.49 -4.97 3.56
N VAL A 36 2.78 -4.91 4.69
CA VAL A 36 2.53 -6.09 5.53
C VAL A 36 1.30 -6.83 5.01
N ARG A 37 0.22 -6.10 4.67
CA ARG A 37 -1.00 -6.68 4.09
C ARG A 37 -1.76 -5.68 3.22
N THR A 38 -2.49 -6.19 2.24
CA THR A 38 -3.39 -5.42 1.37
C THR A 38 -4.71 -6.15 1.17
N SER A 39 -5.82 -5.42 1.16
CA SER A 39 -7.14 -5.90 0.75
C SER A 39 -7.78 -4.89 -0.20
N GLY A 40 -8.45 -5.34 -1.25
CA GLY A 40 -9.11 -4.49 -2.25
C GLY A 40 -8.19 -3.83 -3.28
N LEU A 41 -6.88 -3.75 -3.01
CA LEU A 41 -5.88 -3.32 -4.00
C LEU A 41 -5.26 -4.57 -4.64
N ILE A 42 -5.87 -5.06 -5.72
CA ILE A 42 -5.28 -6.16 -6.50
C ILE A 42 -4.02 -5.66 -7.19
N SER A 43 -2.87 -5.95 -6.57
CA SER A 43 -1.60 -5.96 -7.28
C SER A 43 -1.76 -6.95 -8.44
N LYS A 44 -1.82 -6.47 -9.67
CA LYS A 44 -1.52 -7.30 -10.85
C LYS A 44 -0.01 -7.56 -10.88
N SER A 45 0.53 -8.22 -9.86
CA SER A 45 1.83 -8.86 -9.97
C SER A 45 1.60 -10.21 -10.63
N THR A 46 1.95 -10.29 -11.91
CA THR A 46 2.06 -11.53 -12.68
C THR A 46 0.74 -12.26 -12.93
N THR A 47 0.12 -11.99 -14.08
CA THR A 47 -0.47 -13.10 -14.84
C THR A 47 0.69 -14.03 -15.20
N ALA A 48 0.97 -14.99 -14.33
CA ALA A 48 1.70 -16.18 -14.72
C ALA A 48 0.83 -16.82 -15.80
N ASN A 49 1.23 -16.73 -17.07
CA ASN A 49 0.63 -17.50 -18.15
C ASN A 49 0.83 -18.99 -17.82
N PRO A 50 -0.21 -19.77 -17.50
CA PRO A 50 -0.05 -21.20 -17.26
C PRO A 50 -0.05 -22.02 -18.56
N ASN A 51 0.03 -21.38 -19.74
CA ASN A 51 -0.17 -22.05 -21.03
C ASN A 51 0.85 -21.61 -22.09
N SER A 52 2.11 -22.01 -21.91
CA SER A 52 3.05 -22.10 -23.04
C SER A 52 3.70 -23.48 -23.00
N THR A 53 2.99 -24.44 -23.56
CA THR A 53 3.58 -25.68 -24.07
C THR A 53 4.28 -25.33 -25.38
N LEU A 54 5.61 -25.41 -25.40
CA LEU A 54 6.45 -25.99 -26.47
C LEU A 54 7.95 -25.73 -26.19
N PRO A 55 8.85 -26.71 -26.37
CA PRO A 55 10.29 -26.54 -26.24
C PRO A 55 10.97 -26.28 -27.60
N ALA A 56 12.06 -25.51 -27.64
CA ALA A 56 13.29 -25.78 -28.40
C ALA A 56 14.22 -24.54 -28.50
N SER A 57 15.36 -24.65 -27.83
CA SER A 57 16.72 -24.19 -28.14
C SER A 57 16.95 -23.06 -29.16
N SER A 58 17.59 -21.95 -28.71
CA SER A 58 18.91 -21.47 -29.18
C SER A 58 19.36 -20.21 -28.43
N GLU A 59 20.48 -20.28 -27.71
CA GLU A 59 21.31 -19.12 -27.32
C GLU A 59 22.26 -18.74 -28.49
N PRO A 60 23.06 -17.64 -28.46
CA PRO A 60 23.25 -16.60 -27.41
C PRO A 60 23.14 -15.14 -27.93
N THR A 61 23.12 -14.15 -27.01
CA THR A 61 23.99 -12.92 -27.00
C THR A 61 23.36 -11.79 -26.19
N ALA A 62 23.87 -11.63 -24.97
CA ALA A 62 24.29 -10.43 -24.26
C ALA A 62 23.43 -9.12 -24.20
N GLU A 63 23.49 -8.54 -22.99
CA GLU A 63 23.42 -7.10 -22.66
C GLU A 63 22.06 -6.54 -22.14
N ALA A 64 21.88 -6.77 -20.84
CA ALA A 64 21.51 -5.79 -19.81
C ALA A 64 20.80 -4.49 -20.23
N PHE A 65 19.49 -4.41 -19.96
CA PHE A 65 18.83 -3.23 -19.38
C PHE A 65 17.60 -3.67 -18.56
N PRO A 66 17.57 -3.53 -17.22
CA PRO A 66 16.35 -3.69 -16.45
C PRO A 66 15.61 -2.35 -16.46
N ASN A 67 14.70 -2.15 -17.41
CA ASN A 67 13.77 -1.03 -17.28
C ASN A 67 12.36 -1.46 -17.72
N GLY A 68 11.78 -2.33 -16.89
CA GLY A 68 10.35 -2.63 -16.89
C GLY A 68 9.58 -1.39 -16.46
N LYS A 69 9.35 -0.49 -17.41
CA LYS A 69 8.45 0.66 -17.33
C LYS A 69 7.07 0.16 -16.90
N LYS A 70 6.74 0.31 -15.61
CA LYS A 70 5.47 -0.13 -15.01
C LYS A 70 4.32 0.67 -15.66
N GLU A 71 3.50 -0.05 -16.40
CA GLU A 71 2.40 0.42 -17.22
C GLU A 71 1.16 0.73 -16.36
N GLY A 72 0.74 2.00 -16.33
CA GLY A 72 -0.62 2.42 -16.74
C GLY A 72 -1.86 1.89 -16.03
N GLY A 73 -1.80 1.34 -14.82
CA GLY A 73 -3.01 0.98 -14.07
C GLY A 73 -2.75 1.01 -12.58
N ILE A 74 -3.52 1.83 -11.84
CA ILE A 74 -3.48 2.04 -10.38
C ILE A 74 -2.08 1.81 -9.80
N HIS A 75 -1.29 2.88 -9.71
CA HIS A 75 0.03 2.95 -9.06
C HIS A 75 0.20 1.80 -8.07
N ASN A 76 1.07 0.84 -8.44
CA ASN A 76 1.35 -0.39 -7.72
C ASN A 76 1.28 -0.16 -6.21
N ALA A 77 0.69 -1.08 -5.44
CA ALA A 77 0.55 -0.93 -3.99
C ALA A 77 1.85 -0.47 -3.31
N GLU A 78 2.99 -0.94 -3.83
CA GLU A 78 4.35 -0.57 -3.43
C GLU A 78 4.65 0.92 -3.58
N ASP A 79 4.23 1.52 -4.68
CA ASP A 79 4.41 2.95 -5.00
C ASP A 79 3.59 3.81 -4.04
N VAL A 80 2.33 3.41 -3.82
CA VAL A 80 1.44 4.08 -2.84
C VAL A 80 2.00 3.94 -1.43
N ALA A 81 2.51 2.77 -1.06
CA ALA A 81 3.12 2.54 0.24
C ALA A 81 4.33 3.47 0.47
N GLY A 82 5.22 3.58 -0.51
CA GLY A 82 6.37 4.49 -0.45
C GLY A 82 5.96 5.96 -0.31
N MET A 83 4.98 6.40 -1.10
CA MET A 83 4.47 7.77 -1.02
C MET A 83 3.83 8.08 0.34
N VAL A 84 3.02 7.16 0.87
CA VAL A 84 2.37 7.35 2.18
C VAL A 84 3.40 7.37 3.30
N TRP A 85 4.40 6.49 3.26
CA TRP A 85 5.47 6.47 4.26
C TRP A 85 6.25 7.78 4.27
N ALA A 86 6.69 8.26 3.11
CA ALA A 86 7.39 9.54 2.98
C ALA A 86 6.54 10.72 3.46
N PHE A 87 5.23 10.69 3.17
CA PHE A 87 4.30 11.73 3.60
C PHE A 87 4.11 11.77 5.12
N ILE A 88 4.01 10.61 5.77
CA ILE A 88 3.95 10.52 7.24
C ILE A 88 5.25 11.03 7.87
N SER A 89 6.41 10.66 7.32
CA SER A 89 7.69 11.18 7.80
C SER A 89 7.77 12.70 7.71
N ALA A 90 7.35 13.27 6.56
CA ALA A 90 7.30 14.72 6.39
C ALA A 90 6.30 15.40 7.34
N ALA A 91 5.13 14.80 7.55
CA ALA A 91 4.14 15.29 8.51
C ALA A 91 4.67 15.22 9.95
N GLY A 92 5.40 14.17 10.31
CA GLY A 92 6.06 14.02 11.60
C GLY A 92 7.06 15.15 11.86
N SER A 93 7.95 15.43 10.91
CA SER A 93 8.90 16.55 11.03
C SER A 93 8.22 17.92 11.11
N LEU A 94 7.07 18.08 10.46
CA LEU A 94 6.28 19.31 10.56
C LEU A 94 5.66 19.49 11.96
N VAL A 95 5.13 18.41 12.54
CA VAL A 95 4.55 18.44 13.89
C VAL A 95 5.63 18.66 14.94
N GLU A 96 6.76 17.95 14.85
CA GLU A 96 7.92 18.12 15.74
C GLU A 96 8.47 19.56 15.69
N GLY A 97 8.49 20.17 14.49
CA GLY A 97 8.88 21.58 14.35
C GLY A 97 7.88 22.59 14.91
N LEU A 98 6.63 22.17 15.18
CA LEU A 98 5.60 22.99 15.80
C LEU A 98 5.59 22.82 17.33
N ASP A 99 5.67 21.57 17.79
CA ASP A 99 5.71 21.16 19.19
C ASP A 99 6.41 19.79 19.31
N GLU A 100 7.51 19.72 20.07
CA GLU A 100 8.29 18.49 20.27
C GLU A 100 7.55 17.43 21.10
N GLU A 101 6.51 17.82 21.86
CA GLU A 101 5.69 16.89 22.64
C GLU A 101 4.48 16.35 21.85
N ASP A 102 4.22 16.88 20.64
CA ASP A 102 3.08 16.47 19.81
C ASP A 102 3.45 15.40 18.78
N GLU A 103 2.47 14.57 18.42
CA GLU A 103 2.66 13.48 17.48
C GLU A 103 1.50 13.36 16.49
N VAL A 104 1.80 12.92 15.27
CA VAL A 104 0.78 12.67 14.25
C VAL A 104 -0.05 11.45 14.66
N LYS A 105 -1.34 11.66 14.96
CA LYS A 105 -2.28 10.56 15.30
C LYS A 105 -3.21 10.14 14.17
N LEU A 106 -3.54 11.06 13.27
CA LEU A 106 -4.45 10.81 12.15
C LEU A 106 -4.18 11.79 11.02
N LEU A 107 -3.97 11.25 9.82
CA LEU A 107 -3.86 12.01 8.58
C LEU A 107 -5.02 11.62 7.68
N ARG A 108 -5.75 12.62 7.17
CA ARG A 108 -6.86 12.38 6.26
C ARG A 108 -6.73 13.27 5.04
N LEU A 109 -6.54 12.66 3.88
CA LEU A 109 -6.40 13.35 2.61
C LEU A 109 -7.61 13.08 1.73
N ARG A 110 -8.48 14.08 1.60
CA ARG A 110 -9.61 14.01 0.68
C ARG A 110 -9.23 14.61 -0.68
N THR A 111 -9.35 13.79 -1.71
CA THR A 111 -9.24 14.19 -3.12
C THR A 111 -10.64 14.32 -3.73
N LYS A 112 -10.73 14.74 -4.99
CA LYS A 112 -12.01 14.85 -5.71
C LYS A 112 -12.72 13.51 -5.91
N LYS A 113 -11.96 12.41 -5.90
CA LYS A 113 -12.46 11.07 -6.23
C LYS A 113 -12.41 10.13 -5.03
N ASN A 114 -11.37 10.28 -4.21
CA ASN A 114 -11.06 9.34 -3.13
C ASN A 114 -10.72 10.09 -1.84
N GLU A 115 -10.87 9.43 -0.70
CA GLU A 115 -10.38 9.88 0.60
C GLU A 115 -9.42 8.84 1.17
N LEU A 116 -8.19 9.27 1.47
CA LEU A 116 -7.20 8.44 2.15
C LEU A 116 -7.24 8.76 3.64
N VAL A 117 -7.47 7.74 4.45
CA VAL A 117 -7.36 7.79 5.91
C VAL A 117 -6.11 7.04 6.31
N ILE A 118 -5.17 7.74 6.92
CA ILE A 118 -3.85 7.25 7.30
C ILE A 118 -3.74 7.35 8.82
N VAL A 119 -3.55 6.22 9.48
CA VAL A 119 -3.41 6.11 10.94
C VAL A 119 -2.05 5.51 11.24
N PRO A 120 -1.07 6.32 11.68
CA PRO A 120 0.20 5.81 12.17
C PRO A 120 -0.01 5.16 13.55
N ASP A 121 0.49 3.94 13.73
CA ASP A 121 0.53 3.18 14.98
C ASP A 121 2.00 2.88 15.34
N PRO A 122 2.36 2.60 16.61
CA PRO A 122 3.71 2.16 16.99
C PRO A 122 4.22 0.96 16.20
N LYS A 123 3.33 0.05 15.77
CA LYS A 123 3.72 -1.21 15.11
C LYS A 123 3.52 -1.19 13.60
N PHE A 124 2.54 -0.45 13.11
CA PHE A 124 2.18 -0.44 11.69
C PHE A 124 1.58 0.91 11.29
N ILE A 125 1.40 1.11 9.99
CA ILE A 125 0.67 2.25 9.45
C ILE A 125 -0.56 1.68 8.75
N LEU A 126 -1.74 2.08 9.19
CA LEU A 126 -2.99 1.70 8.56
C LEU A 126 -3.39 2.74 7.54
N VAL A 127 -3.67 2.31 6.31
CA VAL A 127 -4.12 3.16 5.21
C VAL A 127 -5.44 2.61 4.70
N VAL A 128 -6.47 3.46 4.65
CA VAL A 128 -7.77 3.11 4.11
C VAL A 128 -8.10 4.08 2.99
N VAL A 129 -8.45 3.54 1.82
CA VAL A 129 -8.87 4.31 0.65
C VAL A 129 -10.38 4.18 0.55
N HIS A 130 -11.06 5.31 0.71
CA HIS A 130 -12.49 5.44 0.53
C HIS A 130 -12.81 6.08 -0.81
N ASP A 131 -13.92 5.68 -1.42
CA ASP A 131 -14.56 6.43 -2.49
C ASP A 131 -15.31 7.62 -1.88
N THR A 132 -15.09 8.81 -2.41
CA THR A 132 -15.88 9.97 -2.00
C THR A 132 -16.92 10.23 -3.07
N PRO A 133 -18.23 10.10 -2.77
CA PRO A 133 -19.25 10.44 -3.74
C PRO A 133 -19.08 11.91 -4.17
N PRO A 134 -19.23 12.22 -5.46
CA PRO A 134 -19.15 13.59 -5.95
C PRO A 134 -20.22 14.41 -5.23
N ALA A 135 -19.78 15.53 -4.64
CA ALA A 135 -20.65 16.50 -3.97
C ALA A 135 -21.53 17.24 -4.98
#